data_AF-A0A950QTX9-F1
#
_entry.id   AF-A0A950QTX9-F1
#
_cell.length_a   1.000
_cell.length_b   1.000
_cell.length_c   1.000
_cell.angle_alpha   90.00
_cell.angle_beta   90.00
_cell.angle_gamma   90.00
#
_symmetry.space_group_name_H-M   'P 1'
#
loop_
_entity.id
_entity.type
_entity.pdbx_description
1 polymer ?
#
loop_
_entity_poly.entity_id
_entity_poly.type
_entity_poly.pdbx_seq_one_letter_code
_entity_poly.pdbx_strand_id
1 'polypeptide(L)'
;MVTNHVRAIHRCNCSVCRHHPRAAVAKEHRAINRLLAAADERLRRLLAGLLASKIGRGGIQQLARITGMHRNTVALGKRELRQKHRFPSNRVRRSGAGRKRLEEKRPGR
;
A
#
# COMPACT_ATOMS: atom_id res chain seq x y z
N MET A 1 13.20 -19.54 -2.80
CA MET A 1 12.05 -19.47 -3.71
C MET A 1 11.15 -18.32 -3.27
N VAL A 2 11.22 -17.15 -3.93
CA VAL A 2 10.33 -16.02 -3.61
C VAL A 2 9.00 -16.33 -4.30
N THR A 3 7.96 -16.68 -3.53
CA THR A 3 6.62 -16.88 -4.09
C THR A 3 6.11 -15.55 -4.64
N ASN A 4 6.04 -15.44 -5.97
CA ASN A 4 5.50 -14.29 -6.67
C ASN A 4 3.97 -14.27 -6.53
N HIS A 5 3.48 -13.91 -5.34
CA HIS A 5 2.06 -13.67 -5.15
C HIS A 5 1.68 -12.35 -5.81
N VAL A 6 1.16 -12.44 -7.04
CA VAL A 6 0.62 -11.29 -7.77
C VAL A 6 -0.53 -10.71 -6.93
N ARG A 7 -0.31 -9.54 -6.32
CA ARG A 7 -1.38 -8.83 -5.60
C ARG A 7 -2.38 -8.26 -6.58
N ALA A 8 -3.66 -8.35 -6.22
CA ALA A 8 -4.72 -7.65 -6.94
C ALA A 8 -4.43 -6.13 -6.96
N ILE A 9 -4.52 -5.53 -8.15
CA ILE A 9 -4.34 -4.09 -8.32
C ILE A 9 -5.59 -3.38 -7.79
N HIS A 10 -5.42 -2.51 -6.80
CA HIS A 10 -6.51 -1.68 -6.31
C HIS A 10 -7.00 -0.70 -7.38
N ARG A 11 -8.32 -0.64 -7.59
CA ARG A 11 -8.97 0.31 -8.49
C ARG A 11 -9.47 1.50 -7.66
N CYS A 12 -8.83 2.65 -7.82
CA CYS A 12 -9.25 3.87 -7.13
C CYS A 12 -10.68 4.25 -7.55
N ASN A 13 -11.53 4.56 -6.55
CA ASN A 13 -12.94 4.90 -6.74
C ASN A 13 -13.26 6.38 -6.46
N CYS A 14 -12.25 7.26 -6.47
CA CYS A 14 -12.49 8.69 -6.30
C CYS A 14 -13.33 9.26 -7.45
N SER A 15 -13.96 10.43 -7.24
CA SER A 15 -14.81 11.09 -8.25
C SER A 15 -14.11 11.23 -9.60
N VAL A 16 -12.83 11.61 -9.61
CA VAL A 16 -12.04 11.77 -10.84
C VAL A 16 -11.85 10.43 -11.56
N CYS A 17 -11.46 9.38 -10.86
CA CYS A 17 -11.27 8.06 -11.46
C CYS A 17 -12.57 7.45 -11.99
N ARG A 18 -13.71 7.74 -11.35
CA ARG A 18 -15.03 7.25 -11.78
C ARG A 18 -15.57 7.99 -12.99
N HIS A 19 -15.59 9.33 -12.95
CA HIS A 19 -16.23 10.14 -13.98
C HIS A 19 -15.30 10.51 -15.13
N HIS A 20 -13.98 10.56 -14.89
CA HIS A 20 -12.98 10.98 -15.89
C HIS A 20 -11.82 9.98 -15.99
N PRO A 21 -12.08 8.74 -16.43
CA PRO A 21 -11.07 7.67 -16.43
C PRO A 21 -9.85 7.96 -17.32
N ARG A 22 -9.99 8.86 -18.31
CA ARG A 22 -8.90 9.25 -19.23
C ARG A 22 -8.12 10.48 -18.78
N ALA A 23 -8.56 11.19 -17.74
CA ALA A 23 -7.83 12.35 -17.20
C ALA A 23 -6.44 11.95 -16.70
N ALA A 24 -5.49 12.89 -16.74
CA ALA A 24 -4.11 12.68 -16.29
C ALA A 24 -4.05 12.11 -14.85
N VAL A 25 -4.85 12.68 -13.95
CA VAL A 25 -4.98 12.22 -12.56
C VAL A 25 -5.42 10.75 -12.46
N ALA A 26 -6.40 10.33 -13.26
CA ALA A 26 -6.86 8.94 -13.26
C ALA A 26 -5.83 7.97 -13.88
N LYS A 27 -5.01 8.43 -14.83
CA LYS A 27 -3.87 7.67 -15.35
C LYS A 27 -2.79 7.50 -14.27
N GLU A 28 -2.47 8.59 -13.56
CA GLU A 28 -1.49 8.59 -12.47
C GLU A 28 -1.89 7.65 -11.34
N HIS A 29 -3.14 7.71 -10.86
CA HIS A 29 -3.64 6.80 -9.82
C HIS A 29 -3.52 5.32 -10.24
N ARG A 30 -3.80 5.00 -11.50
CA ARG A 30 -3.63 3.63 -12.03
C ARG A 30 -2.16 3.21 -12.06
N ALA A 31 -1.25 4.10 -12.45
CA ALA A 31 0.18 3.84 -12.45
C ALA A 31 0.71 3.59 -11.03
N ILE A 32 0.31 4.43 -10.06
CA ILE A 32 0.64 4.24 -8.64
C ILE A 32 0.20 2.85 -8.17
N ASN A 33 -1.05 2.46 -8.43
CA ASN A 33 -1.56 1.17 -7.94
C ASN A 33 -0.91 -0.04 -8.63
N ARG A 34 -0.51 0.07 -9.89
CA ARG A 34 0.28 -0.97 -10.58
C ARG A 34 1.67 -1.10 -9.96
N LEU A 35 2.35 0.01 -9.71
CA LEU A 35 3.66 0.00 -9.07
C LEU A 35 3.61 -0.62 -7.67
N LEU A 36 2.61 -0.24 -6.87
CA LEU A 36 2.43 -0.78 -5.52
C LEU A 36 2.07 -2.28 -5.51
N ALA A 37 1.37 -2.77 -6.54
CA ALA A 37 1.06 -4.20 -6.68
C ALA A 37 2.31 -5.05 -6.98
N ALA A 38 3.28 -4.48 -7.71
CA ALA A 38 4.55 -5.13 -8.03
C ALA A 38 5.59 -5.05 -6.89
N ALA A 39 5.41 -4.14 -5.93
CA ALA A 39 6.32 -3.96 -4.80
C ALA A 39 6.07 -5.00 -3.69
N ASP A 40 7.12 -5.36 -2.96
CA ASP A 40 7.01 -6.12 -1.70
C ASP A 40 6.32 -5.28 -0.58
N GLU A 41 6.02 -5.89 0.57
CA GLU A 41 5.32 -5.21 1.67
C GLU A 41 6.03 -3.95 2.18
N ARG A 42 7.36 -4.00 2.25
CA ARG A 42 8.18 -2.91 2.76
C ARG A 42 8.24 -1.78 1.74
N LEU A 43 8.65 -2.09 0.51
CA LEU A 43 8.78 -1.11 -0.55
C LEU A 43 7.43 -0.45 -0.84
N ARG A 44 6.33 -1.21 -0.84
CA ARG A 44 4.98 -0.67 -1.02
C ARG A 44 4.63 0.37 0.03
N ARG A 45 4.91 0.06 1.30
CA ARG A 45 4.67 0.99 2.41
C ARG A 45 5.53 2.25 2.29
N LEU A 46 6.82 2.11 1.97
CA LEU A 46 7.74 3.24 1.82
C LEU A 46 7.33 4.13 0.64
N LEU A 47 7.04 3.55 -0.52
CA LEU A 47 6.57 4.30 -1.70
C LEU A 47 5.27 5.07 -1.40
N ALA A 48 4.29 4.44 -0.76
CA ALA A 48 3.07 5.13 -0.34
C ALA A 48 3.36 6.29 0.62
N GLY A 49 4.30 6.10 1.56
CA GLY A 49 4.78 7.13 2.46
C GLY A 49 5.46 8.30 1.74
N LEU A 50 6.31 8.01 0.76
CA LEU A 50 7.01 9.01 -0.07
C LEU A 50 6.00 9.86 -0.85
N LEU A 51 5.05 9.22 -1.52
CA LEU A 51 4.00 9.91 -2.28
C LEU A 51 3.14 10.78 -1.35
N ALA A 52 2.78 10.28 -0.16
CA ALA A 52 2.07 11.05 0.85
C ALA A 52 2.90 12.22 1.43
N SER A 53 4.22 12.18 1.38
CA SER A 53 5.08 13.33 1.69
C SER A 53 5.01 14.37 0.59
N LYS A 54 5.11 13.95 -0.69
CA LYS A 54 5.06 14.86 -1.85
C LYS A 54 3.75 15.65 -1.95
N ILE A 55 2.62 15.04 -1.57
CA ILE A 55 1.32 15.73 -1.51
C ILE A 55 1.25 16.76 -0.36
N GLY A 56 1.99 16.55 0.73
CA GLY A 56 1.95 17.45 1.89
C GLY A 56 0.77 17.19 2.83
N ARG A 57 0.05 18.26 3.24
CA ARG A 57 -1.06 18.19 4.20
C ARG A 57 -2.20 17.36 3.59
N GLY A 58 -2.74 16.40 4.36
CA GLY A 58 -3.78 15.49 3.87
C GLY A 58 -3.28 14.33 2.99
N GLY A 59 -2.00 14.31 2.62
CA GLY A 59 -1.42 13.31 1.72
C GLY A 59 -1.59 11.86 2.18
N ILE A 60 -1.57 11.60 3.50
CA ILE A 60 -1.81 10.25 4.05
C ILE A 60 -3.24 9.77 3.72
N GLN A 61 -4.23 10.64 3.90
CA GLN A 61 -5.63 10.29 3.69
C GLN A 61 -5.94 10.19 2.19
N GLN A 62 -5.33 11.04 1.38
CA GLN A 62 -5.44 10.98 -0.07
C GLN A 62 -4.81 9.70 -0.62
N LEU A 63 -3.58 9.34 -0.22
CA LEU A 63 -2.96 8.10 -0.67
C LEU A 63 -3.71 6.86 -0.21
N ALA A 64 -4.23 6.85 1.02
CA ALA A 64 -5.08 5.76 1.49
C ALA A 64 -6.31 5.55 0.59
N ARG A 65 -6.95 6.64 0.13
CA ARG A 65 -8.07 6.57 -0.82
C ARG A 65 -7.64 6.11 -2.22
N ILE A 66 -6.48 6.56 -2.69
CA ILE A 66 -5.97 6.19 -4.02
C ILE A 66 -5.59 4.72 -4.09
N THR A 67 -5.00 4.18 -3.01
CA THR A 67 -4.32 2.88 -2.99
C THR A 67 -5.09 1.78 -2.29
N GLY A 68 -6.14 2.13 -1.52
CA GLY A 68 -6.83 1.19 -0.63
C GLY A 68 -6.00 0.77 0.59
N MET A 69 -4.81 1.35 0.79
CA MET A 69 -3.97 1.04 1.95
C MET A 69 -4.52 1.69 3.22
N HIS A 70 -4.34 1.02 4.36
CA HIS A 70 -4.71 1.60 5.64
C HIS A 70 -3.88 2.85 5.94
N ARG A 71 -4.50 3.89 6.50
CA ARG A 71 -3.84 5.18 6.80
C ARG A 71 -2.61 5.00 7.67
N ASN A 72 -2.67 4.10 8.65
CA ASN A 72 -1.53 3.80 9.54
C ASN A 72 -0.36 3.20 8.78
N THR A 73 -0.60 2.39 7.74
CA THR A 73 0.46 1.83 6.89
C THR A 73 1.17 2.94 6.13
N VAL A 74 0.42 3.84 5.50
CA VAL A 74 0.99 5.00 4.78
C VAL A 74 1.76 5.91 5.73
N ALA A 75 1.20 6.20 6.91
CA ALA A 75 1.84 7.02 7.95
C ALA A 75 3.13 6.38 8.47
N LEU A 76 3.14 5.05 8.65
CA LEU A 76 4.33 4.30 9.07
C LEU A 76 5.43 4.41 8.01
N GLY A 77 5.13 4.18 6.73
CA GLY A 77 6.11 4.35 5.64
C GLY A 77 6.68 5.77 5.57
N LYS A 78 5.81 6.77 5.74
CA LYS A 78 6.21 8.18 5.79
C LYS A 78 7.16 8.48 6.96
N ARG A 79 6.94 7.82 8.11
CA ARG A 79 7.77 7.96 9.31
C ARG A 79 9.11 7.25 9.14
N GLU A 80 9.10 6.04 8.61
CA GLU A 80 10.31 5.25 8.32
C GLU A 80 11.25 6.00 7.38
N LEU A 81 10.73 6.67 6.35
CA LEU A 81 11.53 7.50 5.44
C LEU A 81 12.21 8.71 6.10
N ARG A 82 11.71 9.19 7.24
CA ARG A 82 12.32 10.31 7.97
C ARG A 82 13.39 9.86 8.96
N GLN A 83 13.46 8.58 9.28
CA GLN A 83 14.44 8.06 10.24
C GLN A 83 15.80 7.97 9.52
N LYS A 84 16.82 8.64 10.07
CA LYS A 84 18.19 8.65 9.54
C LYS A 84 18.90 7.28 9.63
N HIS A 85 18.37 6.35 10.42
CA HIS A 85 18.99 5.04 10.57
C HIS A 85 18.69 4.14 9.37
N ARG A 86 19.77 3.55 8.85
CA ARG A 86 19.78 2.62 7.72
C ARG A 86 18.65 1.62 7.90
N PHE A 87 17.76 1.55 6.91
CA PHE A 87 16.69 0.56 6.81
C PHE A 87 17.24 -0.80 7.26
N PRO A 88 16.80 -1.37 8.41
CA PRO A 88 17.36 -2.64 8.88
C PRO A 88 17.14 -3.67 7.77
N SER A 89 18.23 -4.24 7.26
CA SER A 89 18.22 -5.13 6.09
C SER A 89 17.60 -6.49 6.40
N ASN A 90 17.43 -6.81 7.68
CA ASN A 90 17.13 -8.16 8.11
C ASN A 90 15.76 -8.20 8.81
N ARG A 91 14.95 -9.20 8.43
CA ARG A 91 13.71 -9.59 9.10
C ARG A 91 13.94 -9.65 10.61
N VAL A 92 13.46 -8.65 11.34
CA VAL A 92 13.13 -8.81 12.75
C VAL A 92 11.63 -8.63 12.86
N ARG A 93 10.94 -9.76 12.86
CA ARG A 93 9.56 -9.85 13.30
C ARG A 93 9.54 -9.28 14.72
N ARG A 94 8.88 -8.13 14.96
CA ARG A 94 8.47 -7.81 16.34
C ARG A 94 7.48 -8.89 16.76
N SER A 95 7.68 -9.47 17.93
CA SER A 95 6.69 -10.30 18.61
C SER A 95 5.36 -9.54 18.66
N GLY A 96 4.31 -10.14 18.12
CA GLY A 96 3.03 -9.47 17.86
C GLY A 96 2.35 -10.01 16.60
N ALA A 97 2.15 -11.32 16.55
CA ALA A 97 1.40 -12.00 15.51
C ALA A 97 -0.09 -11.61 15.62
N GLY A 98 -0.55 -10.73 14.71
CA GLY A 98 -1.99 -10.57 14.48
C GLY A 98 -2.64 -11.92 14.13
N ARG A 99 -3.95 -12.04 14.39
CA ARG A 99 -4.71 -13.29 14.21
C ARG A 99 -4.47 -13.93 12.85
N LYS A 100 -4.24 -15.25 12.86
CA LYS A 100 -4.19 -16.10 11.66
C LYS A 100 -5.46 -15.89 10.83
N ARG A 101 -5.34 -15.86 9.50
CA ARG A 101 -6.49 -15.82 8.58
C ARG A 101 -7.35 -17.06 8.81
N LEU A 102 -8.67 -16.88 8.77
CA LEU A 102 -9.66 -17.95 8.83
C LEU A 102 -9.52 -18.82 7.57
N GLU A 103 -9.07 -20.06 7.72
CA GLU A 103 -9.14 -21.06 6.65
C GLU A 103 -10.58 -21.57 6.53
N GLU A 104 -10.99 -21.72 5.28
CA GLU A 104 -12.32 -22.07 4.79
C GLU A 104 -12.75 -23.45 5.30
N LYS A 105 -13.86 -23.52 6.06
CA LYS A 105 -14.44 -24.80 6.51
C LYS A 105 -15.00 -25.55 5.29
N ARG A 106 -14.42 -26.71 4.97
CA ARG A 106 -15.09 -27.74 4.16
C ARG A 106 -16.22 -28.36 5.01
N PRO A 107 -17.46 -28.46 4.50
CA PRO A 107 -18.51 -29.22 5.19
C PRO A 107 -18.21 -30.71 5.06
N GLY A 108 -18.16 -31.40 6.21
CA GLY A 108 -18.11 -32.86 6.27
C GLY A 108 -19.47 -33.45 5.89
N ARG A 109 -19.45 -34.57 5.19
CA ARG A 109 -20.54 -35.54 5.15
C ARG A 109 -20.17 -36.67 6.12
#